data_AF-W9APU5-F1
#
_entry.id   AF-W9APU5-F1
#
_cell.length_a   1.000
_cell.length_b   1.000
_cell.length_c   1.000
_cell.angle_alpha   90.00
_cell.angle_beta   90.00
_cell.angle_gamma   90.00
#
_symmetry.space_group_name_H-M   'P 1'
#
loop_
_entity.id
_entity.type
_entity.pdbx_description
1 polymer ?
#
loop_
_entity_poly.entity_id
_entity_poly.type
_entity_poly.pdbx_seq_one_letter_code
_entity_poly.pdbx_strand_id
1 'polypeptide(L)'
;MVVGHAPIKVIYFKKTVHKLLSFTNNIENRQNKLLTLKMISCYNKKFYLTIKQAYVMMLTVRWSIVAKTLIEIKQGLEGHVGKRLKLKANGGRRKTIERSGVLAETYPSVFIVELDQEENAFERVSYSYADVLTETVELSFAEERAAIASIMEQ
;
A
#
# COMPACT_ATOMS: atom_id res chain seq x y z
N MET A 1 -5.37 22.99 15.65
CA MET A 1 -5.24 21.80 16.52
C MET A 1 -5.38 20.57 15.64
N VAL A 2 -4.27 19.95 15.23
CA VAL A 2 -4.30 18.78 14.35
C VAL A 2 -4.43 17.53 15.22
N VAL A 3 -5.56 16.85 15.12
CA VAL A 3 -5.83 15.61 15.86
C VAL A 3 -5.11 14.47 15.14
N GLY A 4 -3.98 14.02 15.68
CA GLY A 4 -3.20 12.93 15.14
C GLY A 4 -3.96 11.60 15.23
N HIS A 5 -4.43 11.09 14.09
CA HIS A 5 -4.99 9.75 13.99
C HIS A 5 -3.88 8.71 14.16
N ALA A 6 -3.88 7.99 15.28
CA ALA A 6 -3.03 6.83 15.47
C ALA A 6 -3.51 5.66 14.57
N PRO A 7 -2.61 4.93 13.89
CA PRO A 7 -3.00 3.86 12.98
C PRO A 7 -3.62 2.68 13.73
N ILE A 8 -4.78 2.22 13.23
CA ILE A 8 -5.66 1.18 13.77
C ILE A 8 -4.91 -0.13 14.14
N LYS A 9 -3.79 -0.44 13.48
CA LYS A 9 -2.98 -1.64 13.76
C LYS A 9 -2.33 -1.65 15.16
N VAL A 10 -2.06 -0.49 15.77
CA VAL A 10 -1.47 -0.39 17.12
C VAL A 10 -2.45 -0.82 18.22
N ILE A 11 -3.76 -0.62 17.98
CA ILE A 11 -4.82 -0.95 18.94
C ILE A 11 -4.98 -2.47 19.05
N TYR A 12 -4.86 -3.20 17.94
CA TYR A 12 -5.00 -4.66 17.94
C TYR A 12 -3.88 -5.38 18.70
N PHE A 13 -2.67 -4.83 18.74
CA PHE A 13 -1.56 -5.44 19.49
C PHE A 13 -1.75 -5.30 21.01
N LYS A 14 -2.23 -4.14 21.50
CA LYS A 14 -2.41 -3.92 22.95
C LYS A 14 -3.51 -4.77 23.58
N LYS A 15 -4.61 -5.06 22.87
CA LYS A 15 -5.73 -5.85 23.42
C LYS A 15 -5.36 -7.32 23.64
N THR A 16 -4.50 -7.89 22.81
CA THR A 16 -4.07 -9.29 22.93
C THR A 16 -3.15 -9.52 24.13
N VAL A 17 -2.27 -8.56 24.43
CA VAL A 17 -1.31 -8.66 25.55
C VAL A 17 -2.03 -8.58 26.90
N HIS A 18 -3.10 -7.80 27.00
CA HIS A 18 -3.86 -7.67 28.25
C HIS A 18 -4.65 -8.95 28.63
N LYS A 19 -5.04 -9.77 27.64
CA LYS A 19 -5.79 -11.02 27.86
C LYS A 19 -4.88 -12.19 28.27
N LEU A 20 -3.60 -12.15 27.87
CA LEU A 20 -2.59 -13.11 28.31
C LEU A 20 -2.11 -12.85 29.74
N LEU A 21 -2.11 -11.59 30.19
CA LEU A 21 -1.75 -11.20 31.56
C LEU A 21 -2.81 -11.57 32.61
N SER A 22 -4.08 -11.73 32.22
CA SER A 22 -5.15 -12.16 33.13
C SER A 22 -5.18 -13.67 33.38
N PHE A 23 -4.51 -14.47 32.55
CA PHE A 23 -4.56 -15.95 32.64
C PHE A 23 -3.51 -16.53 33.62
N THR A 24 -2.51 -15.75 34.00
CA THR A 24 -1.39 -16.21 34.85
C THR A 24 -1.61 -16.00 36.36
N ASN A 25 -2.74 -15.40 36.76
CA ASN A 25 -3.02 -15.08 38.15
C ASN A 25 -3.65 -16.23 38.97
N ASN A 26 -3.72 -17.46 38.41
CA ASN A 26 -4.39 -18.59 39.05
C ASN A 26 -3.51 -19.85 39.20
N ILE A 27 -2.21 -19.69 39.47
CA ILE A 27 -1.35 -20.78 39.97
C ILE A 27 -0.42 -20.21 41.06
N GLU A 28 -0.67 -20.59 42.31
CA GLU A 28 0.25 -20.44 43.45
C GLU A 28 1.61 -21.10 43.14
N ASN A 29 2.72 -20.34 43.21
CA ASN A 29 3.91 -20.65 44.02
C ASN A 29 5.02 -19.58 43.82
N ARG A 30 5.44 -18.89 44.88
CA ARG A 30 6.34 -17.72 44.81
C ARG A 30 7.77 -18.03 44.32
N GLN A 31 8.26 -19.26 44.43
CA GLN A 31 9.60 -19.61 43.92
C GLN A 31 9.65 -19.82 42.39
N ASN A 32 8.54 -20.20 41.75
CA ASN A 32 8.48 -20.33 40.28
C ASN A 32 8.38 -18.99 39.54
N LYS A 33 7.95 -17.92 40.23
CA LYS A 33 7.80 -16.58 39.65
C LYS A 33 9.15 -15.91 39.34
N LEU A 34 10.18 -16.16 40.16
CA LEU A 34 11.51 -15.58 39.96
C LEU A 34 12.31 -16.28 38.85
N LEU A 35 12.13 -17.60 38.69
CA LEU A 35 12.76 -18.39 37.62
C LEU A 35 12.12 -18.12 36.25
N THR A 36 10.79 -18.02 36.18
CA THR A 36 10.08 -17.65 34.93
C THR A 36 10.40 -16.22 34.49
N LEU A 37 10.50 -15.26 35.41
CA LEU A 37 10.89 -13.87 35.07
C LEU A 37 12.35 -13.75 34.60
N LYS A 38 13.28 -14.54 35.18
CA LYS A 38 14.67 -14.61 34.68
C LYS A 38 14.76 -15.26 33.29
N MET A 39 13.96 -16.30 33.03
CA MET A 39 13.89 -16.97 31.72
C MET A 39 13.22 -16.09 30.63
N ILE A 40 12.22 -15.29 30.98
CA ILE A 40 11.51 -14.36 30.05
C ILE A 40 12.37 -13.13 29.71
N SER A 41 13.22 -12.65 30.63
CA SER A 41 14.12 -11.50 30.39
C SER A 41 15.26 -11.82 29.41
N CYS A 42 15.91 -12.99 29.54
CA CYS A 42 17.02 -13.39 28.66
C CYS A 42 16.58 -13.71 27.22
N TYR A 43 15.37 -14.22 27.01
CA TYR A 43 14.84 -14.56 25.69
C TYR A 43 14.41 -13.32 24.87
N ASN A 44 14.26 -12.16 25.50
CA ASN A 44 13.67 -10.97 24.86
C ASN A 44 14.67 -10.02 24.18
N LYS A 45 15.95 -10.00 24.54
CA LYS A 45 16.92 -9.00 24.00
C LYS A 45 17.60 -9.45 22.70
N LYS A 46 18.09 -10.71 22.63
CA LYS A 46 18.68 -11.27 21.40
C LYS A 46 17.61 -11.46 20.32
N PHE A 47 16.44 -12.00 20.68
CA PHE A 47 15.34 -12.26 19.76
C PHE A 47 14.74 -10.98 19.14
N TYR A 48 14.52 -9.93 19.94
CA TYR A 48 14.04 -8.64 19.44
C TYR A 48 15.08 -7.95 18.54
N LEU A 49 16.38 -8.14 18.80
CA LEU A 49 17.45 -7.60 17.96
C LEU A 49 17.51 -8.30 16.61
N THR A 50 17.35 -9.62 16.56
CA THR A 50 17.29 -10.39 15.31
C THR A 50 16.04 -10.07 14.50
N ILE A 51 14.88 -9.92 15.15
CA ILE A 51 13.63 -9.51 14.47
C ILE A 51 13.74 -8.05 13.99
N LYS A 52 14.33 -7.16 14.78
CA LYS A 52 14.61 -5.78 14.33
C LYS A 52 15.56 -5.76 13.14
N GLN A 53 16.63 -6.53 13.16
CA GLN A 53 17.57 -6.64 12.05
C GLN A 53 16.90 -7.23 10.80
N ALA A 54 16.10 -8.28 10.94
CA ALA A 54 15.34 -8.87 9.85
C ALA A 54 14.27 -7.91 9.30
N TYR A 55 13.58 -7.15 10.16
CA TYR A 55 12.60 -6.14 9.76
C TYR A 55 13.26 -4.95 9.07
N VAL A 56 14.42 -4.49 9.54
CA VAL A 56 15.23 -3.46 8.86
C VAL A 56 15.70 -3.96 7.50
N MET A 57 16.21 -5.18 7.40
CA MET A 57 16.64 -5.78 6.14
C MET A 57 15.47 -5.99 5.16
N MET A 58 14.31 -6.42 5.65
CA MET A 58 13.10 -6.59 4.84
C MET A 58 12.55 -5.24 4.38
N LEU A 59 12.57 -4.22 5.24
CA LEU A 59 12.13 -2.86 4.90
C LEU A 59 13.07 -2.20 3.88
N THR A 60 14.39 -2.33 4.02
CA THR A 60 15.35 -1.69 3.10
C THR A 60 15.33 -2.33 1.71
N VAL A 61 15.27 -3.66 1.64
CA VAL A 61 15.17 -4.37 0.35
C VAL A 61 13.83 -4.10 -0.31
N ARG A 62 12.72 -4.17 0.44
CA ARG A 62 11.39 -3.84 -0.10
C ARG A 62 11.33 -2.39 -0.59
N TRP A 63 11.87 -1.44 0.17
CA TRP A 63 11.90 -0.02 -0.21
C TRP A 63 12.71 0.23 -1.48
N SER A 64 13.85 -0.45 -1.62
CA SER A 64 14.71 -0.34 -2.80
C SER A 64 14.03 -0.85 -4.08
N ILE A 65 13.21 -1.91 -3.98
CA ILE A 65 12.44 -2.44 -5.11
C ILE A 65 11.29 -1.48 -5.47
N VAL A 66 10.54 -1.02 -4.47
CA VAL A 66 9.41 -0.09 -4.67
C VAL A 66 9.87 1.21 -5.34
N ALA A 67 11.02 1.76 -4.92
CA ALA A 67 11.56 2.98 -5.52
C ALA A 67 11.90 2.82 -7.01
N LYS A 68 12.49 1.68 -7.40
CA LYS A 68 12.81 1.39 -8.81
C LYS A 68 11.54 1.27 -9.65
N THR A 69 10.54 0.52 -9.17
CA THR A 69 9.28 0.34 -9.89
C THR A 69 8.49 1.64 -10.03
N LEU A 70 8.51 2.53 -9.02
CA LEU A 70 7.85 3.84 -9.13
C LEU A 70 8.47 4.72 -10.21
N ILE A 71 9.80 4.66 -10.40
CA ILE A 71 10.49 5.39 -11.47
C ILE A 71 10.06 4.85 -12.84
N GLU A 72 10.01 3.52 -13.00
CA GLU A 72 9.58 2.87 -14.24
C GLU A 72 8.14 3.23 -14.61
N ILE A 73 7.21 3.20 -13.64
CA ILE A 73 5.82 3.61 -13.84
C ILE A 73 5.75 5.08 -14.28
N LYS A 74 6.50 5.96 -13.63
CA LYS A 74 6.53 7.39 -13.96
C LYS A 74 7.04 7.62 -15.38
N GLN A 75 8.15 6.99 -15.76
CA GLN A 75 8.72 7.09 -17.11
C GLN A 75 7.77 6.54 -18.18
N GLY A 76 7.09 5.43 -17.90
CA GLY A 76 6.05 4.91 -18.78
C GLY A 76 4.95 5.94 -19.00
N LEU A 77 4.39 6.51 -17.93
CA LEU A 77 3.32 7.50 -18.02
C LEU A 77 3.74 8.80 -18.74
N GLU A 78 4.97 9.26 -18.53
CA GLU A 78 5.52 10.43 -19.24
C GLU A 78 5.49 10.25 -20.77
N GLY A 79 5.72 9.02 -21.27
CA GLY A 79 5.63 8.69 -22.70
C GLY A 79 4.21 8.63 -23.27
N HIS A 80 3.19 8.66 -22.42
CA HIS A 80 1.77 8.59 -22.81
C HIS A 80 0.99 9.87 -22.49
N VAL A 81 1.66 10.97 -22.12
CA VAL A 81 1.01 12.27 -21.90
C VAL A 81 0.31 12.72 -23.20
N GLY A 82 -0.91 13.20 -23.07
CA GLY A 82 -1.81 13.60 -24.16
C GLY A 82 -2.62 12.44 -24.77
N LYS A 83 -2.41 11.19 -24.34
CA LYS A 83 -3.11 10.03 -24.92
C LYS A 83 -4.40 9.69 -24.18
N ARG A 84 -5.37 9.18 -24.96
CA ARG A 84 -6.64 8.62 -24.46
C ARG A 84 -6.39 7.34 -23.67
N LEU A 85 -7.00 7.23 -22.49
CA LEU A 85 -6.96 6.05 -21.64
C LEU A 85 -8.30 5.78 -20.97
N LYS A 86 -8.47 4.52 -20.55
CA LYS A 86 -9.52 4.11 -19.61
C LYS A 86 -8.87 3.85 -18.26
N LEU A 87 -9.49 4.36 -17.20
CA LEU A 87 -9.09 4.15 -15.82
C LEU A 87 -10.13 3.31 -15.09
N LYS A 88 -9.64 2.37 -14.28
CA LYS A 88 -10.48 1.56 -13.39
C LYS A 88 -9.94 1.69 -11.98
N ALA A 89 -10.72 2.33 -11.11
CA ALA A 89 -10.31 2.65 -9.74
C ALA A 89 -11.26 2.02 -8.71
N ASN A 90 -10.70 1.64 -7.56
CA ASN A 90 -11.48 1.12 -6.44
C ASN A 90 -12.14 2.26 -5.66
N GLY A 91 -13.45 2.46 -5.86
CA GLY A 91 -14.23 3.53 -5.22
C GLY A 91 -14.71 3.23 -3.80
N GLY A 92 -14.36 2.08 -3.21
CA GLY A 92 -14.73 1.71 -1.84
C GLY A 92 -15.02 0.21 -1.68
N ARG A 93 -15.80 -0.15 -0.65
CA ARG A 93 -16.16 -1.55 -0.39
C ARG A 93 -17.10 -2.07 -1.48
N ARG A 94 -16.62 -3.00 -2.31
CA ARG A 94 -17.34 -3.65 -3.43
C ARG A 94 -17.78 -2.69 -4.55
N LYS A 95 -17.11 -1.55 -4.73
CA LYS A 95 -17.40 -0.62 -5.82
C LYS A 95 -16.15 -0.39 -6.65
N THR A 96 -16.27 -0.62 -7.95
CA THR A 96 -15.24 -0.33 -8.95
C THR A 96 -15.81 0.73 -9.88
N ILE A 97 -15.00 1.74 -10.18
CA ILE A 97 -15.39 2.89 -11.00
C ILE A 97 -14.55 2.82 -12.28
N GLU A 98 -15.20 2.76 -13.43
CA GLU A 98 -14.55 2.78 -14.74
C GLU A 98 -14.86 4.11 -15.43
N ARG A 99 -13.83 4.90 -15.75
CA ARG A 99 -13.98 6.18 -16.46
C ARG A 99 -13.05 6.25 -17.67
N SER A 100 -13.44 7.04 -18.67
CA SER A 100 -12.62 7.35 -19.83
C SER A 100 -12.08 8.78 -19.72
N GLY A 101 -10.88 9.01 -20.25
CA GLY A 101 -10.26 10.33 -20.23
C GLY A 101 -8.95 10.41 -21.01
N VAL A 102 -8.21 11.48 -20.80
CA VAL A 102 -6.91 11.77 -21.41
C VAL A 102 -5.89 12.03 -20.30
N LEU A 103 -4.70 11.45 -20.41
CA LEU A 103 -3.59 11.78 -19.50
C LEU A 103 -3.12 13.20 -19.79
N ALA A 104 -3.44 14.16 -18.94
CA ALA A 104 -3.18 15.57 -19.21
C ALA A 104 -1.73 15.95 -18.84
N GLU A 105 -1.33 15.67 -17.61
CA GLU A 105 -0.05 16.14 -17.06
C GLU A 105 0.54 15.13 -16.08
N THR A 106 1.87 15.17 -15.92
CA THR A 106 2.59 14.37 -14.93
C THR A 106 3.42 15.27 -14.02
N TYR A 107 3.40 14.99 -12.72
CA TYR A 107 4.14 15.71 -11.68
C TYR A 107 4.99 14.72 -10.87
N PRO A 108 6.00 15.18 -10.10
CA PRO A 108 6.91 14.28 -9.38
C PRO A 108 6.24 13.22 -8.49
N SER A 109 5.06 13.50 -7.93
CA SER A 109 4.37 12.60 -7.00
C SER A 109 3.01 12.09 -7.49
N VAL A 110 2.42 12.76 -8.48
CA VAL A 110 1.05 12.49 -8.96
C VAL A 110 0.97 12.73 -10.45
N PHE A 111 0.00 12.13 -11.10
CA PHE A 111 -0.37 12.43 -12.48
C PHE A 111 -1.82 12.87 -12.55
N ILE A 112 -2.15 13.61 -13.59
CA ILE A 112 -3.45 14.24 -13.78
C ILE A 112 -4.11 13.68 -15.02
N VAL A 113 -5.36 13.26 -14.88
CA VAL A 113 -6.21 12.78 -15.97
C VAL A 113 -7.40 13.73 -16.10
N GLU A 114 -7.63 14.19 -17.31
CA GLU A 114 -8.84 14.92 -17.68
C GLU A 114 -9.89 13.92 -18.15
N LEU A 115 -11.05 13.92 -17.47
CA LEU A 115 -12.15 13.00 -17.73
C LEU A 115 -13.15 13.64 -18.70
N ASP A 116 -13.81 12.81 -19.49
CA ASP A 116 -14.88 13.27 -20.36
C ASP A 116 -16.09 13.74 -19.50
N GLN A 117 -16.46 15.01 -19.60
CA GLN A 117 -17.54 15.64 -18.80
C GLN A 117 -18.93 15.05 -19.07
N GLU A 118 -19.13 14.43 -20.23
CA GLU A 118 -20.41 13.80 -20.60
C GLU A 118 -20.74 12.59 -19.71
N GLU A 119 -19.72 11.89 -19.21
CA GLU A 119 -19.89 10.68 -18.37
C GLU A 119 -19.56 10.94 -16.89
N ASN A 120 -18.95 12.09 -16.55
CA ASN A 120 -18.32 12.33 -15.25
C ASN A 120 -18.68 13.69 -14.65
N ALA A 121 -18.99 13.71 -13.36
CA ALA A 121 -19.27 14.94 -12.61
C ALA A 121 -18.02 15.81 -12.35
N PHE A 122 -16.82 15.28 -12.60
CA PHE A 122 -15.54 15.96 -12.38
C PHE A 122 -14.75 15.96 -13.67
N GLU A 123 -14.19 17.11 -14.03
CA GLU A 123 -13.40 17.31 -15.24
C GLU A 123 -11.95 16.79 -15.10
N ARG A 124 -11.37 16.87 -13.89
CA ARG A 124 -9.94 16.60 -13.68
C ARG A 124 -9.70 15.83 -12.39
N VAL A 125 -8.94 14.74 -12.47
CA VAL A 125 -8.64 13.85 -11.34
C VAL A 125 -7.15 13.59 -11.24
N SER A 126 -6.63 13.57 -10.01
CA SER A 126 -5.23 13.26 -9.72
C SER A 126 -5.09 11.89 -9.06
N TYR A 127 -4.12 11.11 -9.50
CA TYR A 127 -3.74 9.83 -8.89
C TYR A 127 -2.24 9.78 -8.63
N SER A 128 -1.83 8.97 -7.66
CA SER A 128 -0.40 8.76 -7.35
C SER A 128 0.15 7.54 -8.08
N TYR A 129 1.46 7.53 -8.31
CA TYR A 129 2.15 6.37 -8.88
C TYR A 129 2.06 5.12 -7.97
N ALA A 130 1.89 5.33 -6.66
CA ALA A 130 1.66 4.25 -5.71
C ALA A 130 0.31 3.58 -5.92
N ASP A 131 -0.71 4.32 -6.35
CA ASP A 131 -2.04 3.78 -6.62
C ASP A 131 -2.01 2.76 -7.78
N VAL A 132 -1.21 3.06 -8.80
CA VAL A 132 -0.93 2.16 -9.93
C VAL A 132 -0.11 0.95 -9.47
N LEU A 133 0.95 1.18 -8.68
CA LEU A 133 1.79 0.10 -8.15
C LEU A 133 1.00 -0.90 -7.28
N THR A 134 0.00 -0.41 -6.56
CA THR A 134 -0.85 -1.21 -5.67
C THR A 134 -2.12 -1.73 -6.33
N GLU A 135 -2.26 -1.57 -7.65
CA GLU A 135 -3.41 -2.03 -8.45
C GLU A 135 -4.75 -1.44 -7.96
N THR A 136 -4.70 -0.33 -7.21
CA THR A 136 -5.92 0.39 -6.82
C THR A 136 -6.48 1.21 -7.96
N VAL A 137 -5.63 1.54 -8.94
CA VAL A 137 -5.94 2.19 -10.21
C VAL A 137 -5.27 1.40 -11.33
N GLU A 138 -6.08 0.84 -12.21
CA GLU A 138 -5.62 0.20 -13.45
C GLU A 138 -5.77 1.21 -14.60
N LEU A 139 -4.75 1.31 -15.45
CA LEU A 139 -4.75 2.17 -16.63
C LEU A 139 -4.72 1.31 -17.89
N SER A 140 -5.49 1.69 -18.91
CA SER A 140 -5.51 1.03 -20.21
C SER A 140 -5.45 2.07 -21.31
N PHE A 141 -4.34 2.13 -22.04
CA PHE A 141 -4.16 3.06 -23.15
C PHE A 141 -4.86 2.54 -24.42
N ALA A 142 -5.50 3.44 -25.17
CA ALA A 142 -6.25 3.06 -26.38
C ALA A 142 -5.34 2.56 -27.51
N GLU A 143 -4.16 3.18 -27.69
CA GLU A 143 -3.18 2.78 -28.71
C GLU A 143 -2.63 1.37 -28.48
N GLU A 144 -2.37 1.01 -27.22
CA GLU A 144 -1.85 -0.31 -26.87
C GLU A 144 -2.91 -1.40 -27.15
N ARG A 145 -4.18 -1.12 -26.85
CA ARG A 145 -5.28 -2.03 -27.23
C ARG A 145 -5.40 -2.21 -28.74
N ALA A 146 -5.26 -1.15 -29.52
CA ALA A 146 -5.33 -1.23 -30.98
C ALA A 146 -4.19 -2.07 -31.55
N ALA A 147 -2.96 -1.87 -31.05
CA ALA A 147 -1.80 -2.65 -31.45
C ALA A 147 -1.94 -4.14 -31.10
N ILE A 148 -2.41 -4.46 -29.88
CA ILE A 148 -2.65 -5.85 -29.46
C ILE A 148 -3.74 -6.50 -30.30
N ALA A 149 -4.84 -5.78 -30.60
CA ALA A 149 -5.91 -6.29 -31.44
C ALA A 149 -5.41 -6.67 -32.83
N SER A 150 -4.58 -5.82 -33.46
CA SER A 150 -4.01 -6.12 -34.78
C SER A 150 -3.05 -7.32 -34.81
N ILE A 151 -2.46 -7.71 -33.67
CA ILE A 151 -1.61 -8.91 -33.56
C ILE A 151 -2.45 -10.17 -33.33
N MET A 152 -3.57 -10.05 -32.63
CA MET A 152 -4.47 -11.19 -32.35
C MET A 152 -5.36 -11.58 -33.54
N GLU A 153 -5.50 -10.69 -34.52
CA GLU A 153 -6.34 -10.88 -35.70
C GLU A 153 -5.55 -11.37 -36.93
N GLN A 154 -4.27 -11.71 -36.76
CA GLN A 154 -3.38 -12.35 -37.73
C GLN A 154 -3.13 -13.82 -37.38
#